data_AF-A0A9E5KHL3-F1
#
_entry.id   AF-A0A9E5KHL3-F1
#
_cell.length_a   1.000
_cell.length_b   1.000
_cell.length_c   1.000
_cell.angle_alpha   90.00
_cell.angle_beta   90.00
_cell.angle_gamma   90.00
#
_symmetry.space_group_name_H-M   'P 1'
#
loop_
_entity.id
_entity.type
_entity.pdbx_description
1 polymer ?
#
loop_
_entity_poly.entity_id
_entity_poly.type
_entity_poly.pdbx_seq_one_letter_code
_entity_poly.pdbx_strand_id
1 'polypeptide(L)'
;MTINTNVMSINAQRNASANNNSLATSLQRLSSGLRVNSAKDDAAGLAIASNMDAQARGMNVAIRNSNDGISLVQTAESGMAIIGDMLQRMRELAVQAANGTNTTNDLSALDAEYQELWSEIDRTLSSVEFNGTSLLDTSADLVFQIGANSGQILTVGSADLSVTAGIDAMSGQSALDTTDTSANDANIDAIDTAIQAINSSRATLGAIQNRFNYTVSFLQAASENQQAARGRIMDADFAQ
;
A
#
# COMPACT_ATOMS: atom_id res chain seq x y z
N MET A 1 -33.61 -42.45 61.78
CA MET A 1 -32.24 -42.41 61.22
C MET A 1 -32.05 -43.65 60.36
N THR A 2 -31.98 -43.50 59.04
CA THR A 2 -31.78 -44.60 58.09
C THR A 2 -30.28 -44.89 57.93
N ILE A 3 -29.84 -46.12 58.21
CA ILE A 3 -28.42 -46.50 58.31
C ILE A 3 -27.77 -46.75 56.95
N ASN A 4 -28.54 -47.20 55.94
CA ASN A 4 -28.01 -47.51 54.60
C ASN A 4 -27.83 -46.29 53.67
N THR A 5 -28.52 -45.18 53.94
CA THR A 5 -28.49 -43.98 53.09
C THR A 5 -27.99 -42.81 53.92
N ASN A 6 -26.66 -42.65 53.99
CA ASN A 6 -26.03 -41.57 54.73
C ASN A 6 -26.09 -40.26 53.92
N VAL A 7 -27.17 -39.52 54.09
CA VAL A 7 -27.43 -38.25 53.40
C VAL A 7 -26.33 -37.21 53.68
N MET A 8 -25.71 -37.22 54.88
CA MET A 8 -24.63 -36.30 55.23
C MET A 8 -23.34 -36.60 54.44
N SER A 9 -23.00 -37.89 54.28
CA SER A 9 -21.86 -38.32 53.46
C SER A 9 -22.05 -38.01 51.98
N ILE A 10 -23.25 -38.24 51.43
CA ILE A 10 -23.59 -37.90 50.03
C ILE A 10 -23.54 -36.38 49.80
N ASN A 11 -23.94 -35.58 50.79
CA ASN A 11 -23.86 -34.12 50.71
C ASN A 11 -22.39 -33.63 50.75
N ALA A 12 -21.58 -34.19 51.66
CA ALA A 12 -20.14 -33.91 51.72
C ALA A 12 -19.43 -34.27 50.40
N GLN A 13 -19.75 -35.43 49.80
CA GLN A 13 -19.17 -35.84 48.52
C GLN A 13 -19.57 -34.93 47.36
N ARG A 14 -20.85 -34.51 47.28
CA ARG A 14 -21.30 -33.54 46.26
C ARG A 14 -20.58 -32.19 46.39
N ASN A 15 -20.42 -31.69 47.61
CA ASN A 15 -19.68 -30.44 47.86
C ASN A 15 -18.19 -30.57 47.51
N ALA A 16 -17.55 -31.70 47.84
CA ALA A 16 -16.17 -31.98 47.46
C ALA A 16 -15.98 -32.05 45.94
N SER A 17 -16.90 -32.73 45.21
CA SER A 17 -16.88 -32.77 43.75
C SER A 17 -17.09 -31.39 43.12
N ALA A 18 -18.01 -30.58 43.67
CA ALA A 18 -18.21 -29.20 43.21
C ALA A 18 -16.95 -28.34 43.41
N ASN A 19 -16.28 -28.46 44.57
CA ASN A 19 -15.03 -27.74 44.85
C ASN A 19 -13.90 -28.16 43.91
N ASN A 20 -13.74 -29.47 43.65
CA ASN A 20 -12.73 -29.95 42.70
C ASN A 20 -12.98 -29.42 41.28
N ASN A 21 -14.24 -29.35 40.84
CA ASN A 21 -14.58 -28.78 39.53
C ASN A 21 -14.27 -27.28 39.46
N SER A 22 -14.61 -26.51 40.50
CA SER A 22 -14.29 -25.08 40.57
C SER A 22 -12.79 -24.82 40.59
N LEU A 23 -12.02 -25.62 41.34
CA LEU A 23 -10.55 -25.52 41.37
C LEU A 23 -9.94 -25.85 40.00
N ALA A 24 -10.44 -26.88 39.31
CA ALA A 24 -9.97 -27.23 37.97
C ALA A 24 -10.20 -26.07 36.98
N THR A 25 -11.38 -25.43 37.02
CA THR A 25 -11.66 -24.24 36.20
C THR A 25 -10.73 -23.08 36.53
N SER A 26 -10.50 -22.79 37.81
CA SER A 26 -9.58 -21.71 38.22
C SER A 26 -8.13 -21.98 37.78
N LEU A 27 -7.67 -23.22 37.88
CA LEU A 27 -6.35 -23.63 37.38
C LEU A 27 -6.27 -23.51 35.85
N GLN A 28 -7.33 -23.88 35.12
CA GLN A 28 -7.40 -23.73 33.67
C GLN A 28 -7.36 -22.25 33.26
N ARG A 29 -8.08 -21.37 33.97
CA ARG A 29 -8.04 -19.93 33.74
C ARG A 29 -6.67 -19.33 34.08
N LEU A 30 -6.04 -19.78 35.16
CA LEU A 30 -4.70 -19.34 35.55
C LEU A 30 -3.65 -19.76 34.52
N SER A 31 -3.74 -20.99 34.03
CA SER A 31 -2.81 -21.51 33.02
C SER A 31 -3.02 -20.89 31.64
N SER A 32 -4.25 -20.55 31.26
CA SER A 32 -4.57 -19.98 29.94
C SER A 32 -4.53 -18.45 29.93
N GLY A 33 -4.66 -17.80 31.08
CA GLY A 33 -4.88 -16.36 31.18
C GLY A 33 -6.27 -15.91 30.72
N LEU A 34 -7.16 -16.82 30.31
CA LEU A 34 -8.45 -16.51 29.71
C LEU A 34 -9.61 -16.82 30.67
N ARG A 35 -10.52 -15.86 30.85
CA ARG A 35 -11.81 -16.03 31.55
C ARG A 35 -12.73 -16.97 30.79
N VAL A 36 -12.78 -16.84 29.47
CA VAL A 36 -13.61 -17.64 28.57
C VAL A 36 -12.68 -18.50 27.73
N ASN A 37 -12.55 -19.79 28.06
CA ASN A 37 -11.65 -20.71 27.34
C ASN A 37 -12.42 -21.61 26.35
N SER A 38 -13.71 -21.86 26.61
CA SER A 38 -14.56 -22.68 25.75
C SER A 38 -15.96 -22.12 25.58
N ALA A 39 -16.68 -22.58 24.56
CA ALA A 39 -18.08 -22.20 24.33
C ALA A 39 -19.02 -22.62 25.48
N LYS A 40 -18.59 -23.55 26.34
CA LYS A 40 -19.33 -23.94 27.55
C LYS A 40 -19.31 -22.83 28.61
N ASP A 41 -18.24 -22.04 28.64
CA ASP A 41 -18.05 -21.00 29.66
C ASP A 41 -18.83 -19.72 29.32
N ASP A 42 -18.77 -19.29 28.05
CA ASP A 42 -19.59 -18.20 27.49
C ASP A 42 -19.61 -18.28 25.95
N ALA A 43 -20.68 -18.87 25.39
CA ALA A 43 -20.83 -19.04 23.96
C ALA A 43 -20.93 -17.69 23.20
N ALA A 44 -21.60 -16.69 23.78
CA ALA A 44 -21.81 -15.41 23.14
C ALA A 44 -20.52 -14.56 23.21
N GLY A 45 -19.87 -14.52 24.37
CA GLY A 45 -18.58 -13.85 24.54
C GLY A 45 -17.49 -14.42 23.64
N LEU A 46 -17.41 -15.75 23.52
CA LEU A 46 -16.48 -16.40 22.61
C LEU A 46 -16.76 -16.07 21.13
N ALA A 47 -18.04 -16.01 20.72
CA ALA A 47 -18.41 -15.66 19.35
C ALA A 47 -18.09 -14.20 19.00
N ILE A 48 -18.33 -13.27 19.93
CA ILE A 48 -17.95 -11.86 19.74
C ILE A 48 -16.42 -11.74 19.68
N ALA A 49 -15.70 -12.41 20.59
CA ALA A 49 -14.26 -12.37 20.63
C ALA A 49 -13.61 -12.98 19.37
N SER A 50 -14.19 -14.05 18.81
CA SER A 50 -13.69 -14.65 17.57
C SER A 50 -13.93 -13.74 16.35
N ASN A 51 -15.07 -13.06 16.29
CA ASN A 51 -15.32 -12.03 15.27
C ASN A 51 -14.34 -10.84 15.43
N MET A 52 -14.08 -10.41 16.67
CA MET A 52 -13.10 -9.36 16.94
C MET A 52 -11.69 -9.76 16.50
N ASP A 53 -11.31 -11.01 16.76
CA ASP A 53 -10.03 -11.57 16.33
C ASP A 53 -9.93 -11.69 14.80
N ALA A 54 -10.99 -12.14 14.13
CA ALA A 54 -11.05 -12.18 12.66
C ALA A 54 -10.89 -10.78 12.06
N GLN A 55 -11.56 -9.78 12.64
CA GLN A 55 -11.43 -8.38 12.24
C GLN A 55 -10.00 -7.87 12.43
N ALA A 56 -9.37 -8.12 13.59
CA ALA A 56 -8.00 -7.73 13.87
C ALA A 56 -7.01 -8.37 12.89
N ARG A 57 -7.15 -9.67 12.62
CA ARG A 57 -6.34 -10.36 11.61
C ARG A 57 -6.55 -9.77 10.21
N GLY A 58 -7.79 -9.46 9.84
CA GLY A 58 -8.11 -8.78 8.59
C GLY A 58 -7.44 -7.42 8.46
N MET A 59 -7.47 -6.60 9.52
CA MET A 59 -6.80 -5.29 9.54
C MET A 59 -5.28 -5.40 9.42
N ASN A 60 -4.66 -6.41 10.03
CA ASN A 60 -3.22 -6.67 9.86
C ASN A 60 -2.83 -7.06 8.42
N VAL A 61 -3.68 -7.82 7.73
CA VAL A 61 -3.48 -8.09 6.29
C VAL A 61 -3.65 -6.81 5.48
N ALA A 62 -4.68 -6.01 5.77
CA ALA A 62 -4.91 -4.73 5.11
C ALA A 62 -3.77 -3.72 5.29
N ILE A 63 -3.11 -3.70 6.46
CA ILE A 63 -1.89 -2.89 6.69
C ILE A 63 -0.78 -3.34 5.73
N ARG A 64 -0.56 -4.65 5.58
CA ARG A 64 0.45 -5.19 4.64
C ARG A 64 0.11 -4.81 3.20
N ASN A 65 -1.13 -5.03 2.76
CA ASN A 65 -1.58 -4.64 1.43
C ASN A 65 -1.41 -3.12 1.18
N SER A 66 -1.65 -2.29 2.20
CA SER A 66 -1.46 -0.84 2.11
C SER A 66 0.02 -0.48 1.97
N ASN A 67 0.91 -1.18 2.68
CA ASN A 67 2.36 -1.02 2.53
C ASN A 67 2.83 -1.46 1.14
N ASP A 68 2.28 -2.54 0.59
CA ASP A 68 2.58 -2.96 -0.78
C ASP A 68 2.15 -1.88 -1.79
N GLY A 69 0.99 -1.25 -1.58
CA GLY A 69 0.55 -0.09 -2.35
C GLY A 69 1.48 1.11 -2.24
N ILE A 70 2.00 1.40 -1.04
CA ILE A 70 3.02 2.45 -0.83
C ILE A 70 4.28 2.13 -1.62
N SER A 71 4.79 0.90 -1.54
CA SER A 71 6.00 0.48 -2.26
C SER A 71 5.82 0.59 -3.77
N LEU A 72 4.67 0.16 -4.31
CA LEU A 72 4.37 0.29 -5.73
C LEU A 72 4.37 1.75 -6.18
N VAL A 73 3.68 2.63 -5.44
CA VAL A 73 3.61 4.07 -5.75
C VAL A 73 4.99 4.72 -5.66
N GLN A 74 5.84 4.31 -4.70
CA GLN A 74 7.21 4.79 -4.58
C GLN A 74 8.09 4.34 -5.76
N THR A 75 7.94 3.11 -6.24
CA THR A 75 8.65 2.61 -7.42
C THR A 75 8.24 3.40 -8.67
N ALA A 76 6.94 3.63 -8.87
CA ALA A 76 6.44 4.44 -9.97
C ALA A 76 6.94 5.91 -9.90
N GLU A 77 6.87 6.54 -8.72
CA GLU A 77 7.32 7.92 -8.52
C GLU A 77 8.83 8.07 -8.77
N SER A 78 9.63 7.10 -8.33
CA SER A 78 11.08 7.09 -8.56
C SER A 78 11.41 7.01 -10.06
N GLY A 79 10.71 6.14 -10.80
CA GLY A 79 10.86 6.05 -12.26
C GLY A 79 10.50 7.36 -12.95
N MET A 80 9.38 7.96 -12.56
CA MET A 80 8.94 9.25 -13.10
C MET A 80 9.89 10.41 -12.76
N ALA A 81 10.53 10.39 -11.59
CA ALA A 81 11.52 11.40 -11.23
C ALA A 81 12.74 11.33 -12.17
N ILE A 82 13.25 10.12 -12.44
CA ILE A 82 14.38 9.90 -13.36
C ILE A 82 14.01 10.33 -14.79
N ILE A 83 12.80 9.99 -15.26
CA ILE A 83 12.32 10.45 -16.58
C ILE A 83 12.22 11.98 -16.60
N GLY A 84 11.70 12.59 -15.54
CA GLY A 84 11.64 14.05 -15.40
C GLY A 84 13.02 14.72 -15.54
N ASP A 85 14.05 14.17 -14.89
CA ASP A 85 15.41 14.67 -14.98
C ASP A 85 15.99 14.56 -16.41
N MET A 86 15.72 13.44 -17.10
CA MET A 86 16.11 13.26 -18.51
C MET A 86 15.39 14.25 -19.43
N LEU A 87 14.10 14.51 -19.22
CA LEU A 87 13.35 15.50 -19.98
C LEU A 87 13.87 16.92 -19.74
N GLN A 88 14.27 17.27 -18.51
CA GLN A 88 14.92 18.55 -18.25
C GLN A 88 16.24 18.67 -19.01
N ARG A 89 17.03 17.59 -19.07
CA ARG A 89 18.26 17.57 -19.88
C ARG A 89 17.97 17.72 -21.37
N MET A 90 16.97 17.01 -21.90
CA MET A 90 16.52 17.16 -23.29
C MET A 90 16.06 18.60 -23.58
N ARG A 91 15.38 19.24 -22.63
CA ARG A 91 14.97 20.64 -22.72
C ARG A 91 16.17 21.58 -22.83
N GLU A 92 17.20 21.37 -22.01
CA GLU A 92 18.44 22.16 -22.09
C GLU A 92 19.08 22.05 -23.48
N LEU A 93 19.16 20.83 -24.02
CA LEU A 93 19.70 20.58 -25.36
C LEU A 93 18.84 21.23 -26.46
N ALA A 94 17.51 21.16 -26.36
CA ALA A 94 16.60 21.79 -27.30
C ALA A 94 16.72 23.32 -27.29
N VAL A 95 16.81 23.92 -26.10
CA VAL A 95 17.07 25.37 -25.94
C VAL A 95 18.45 25.74 -26.50
N GLN A 96 19.46 24.91 -26.26
CA GLN A 96 20.79 25.14 -26.82
C GLN A 96 20.76 25.06 -28.36
N ALA A 97 20.05 24.10 -28.94
CA ALA A 97 19.92 23.91 -30.38
C ALA A 97 19.05 24.98 -31.07
N ALA A 98 18.11 25.60 -30.36
CA ALA A 98 17.33 26.73 -30.85
C ALA A 98 18.16 28.03 -31.00
N ASN A 99 19.38 28.08 -30.45
CA ASN A 99 20.25 29.25 -30.60
C ASN A 99 20.88 29.31 -32.00
N GLY A 100 20.67 30.42 -32.71
CA GLY A 100 21.16 30.64 -34.07
C GLY A 100 22.68 30.81 -34.23
N THR A 101 23.45 30.79 -33.13
CA THR A 101 24.93 30.84 -33.20
C THR A 101 25.60 29.48 -33.39
N ASN A 102 24.84 28.38 -33.30
CA ASN A 102 25.40 27.03 -33.45
C ASN A 102 25.65 26.68 -34.92
N THR A 103 26.71 25.90 -35.18
CA THR A 103 26.95 25.33 -36.50
C THR A 103 26.18 24.02 -36.68
N THR A 104 26.03 23.54 -37.92
CA THR A 104 25.41 22.23 -38.20
C THR A 104 26.13 21.08 -37.51
N ASN A 105 27.45 21.17 -37.33
CA ASN A 105 28.22 20.16 -36.59
C ASN A 105 27.89 20.18 -35.08
N ASP A 106 27.69 21.36 -34.50
CA ASP A 106 27.29 21.49 -33.10
C ASP A 106 25.86 20.96 -32.90
N LEU A 107 24.95 21.30 -33.81
CA LEU A 107 23.57 20.80 -33.80
C LEU A 107 23.51 19.28 -33.93
N SER A 108 24.32 18.68 -34.80
CA SER A 108 24.41 17.22 -34.93
C SER A 108 24.95 16.54 -33.66
N ALA A 109 25.86 17.19 -32.93
CA ALA A 109 26.38 16.66 -31.66
C ALA A 109 25.32 16.74 -30.54
N LEU A 110 24.55 17.84 -30.48
CA LEU A 110 23.44 17.99 -29.53
C LEU A 110 22.32 16.99 -29.81
N ASP A 111 21.99 16.80 -31.09
CA ASP A 111 20.98 15.83 -31.54
C ASP A 111 21.34 14.39 -31.16
N ALA A 112 22.62 14.02 -31.26
CA ALA A 112 23.08 12.70 -30.83
C ALA A 112 22.83 12.46 -29.32
N GLU A 113 23.13 13.43 -28.46
CA GLU A 113 22.83 13.33 -27.02
C GLU A 113 21.32 13.28 -26.77
N TYR A 114 20.55 14.09 -27.50
CA TYR A 114 19.10 14.16 -27.39
C TYR A 114 18.42 12.82 -27.74
N GLN A 115 18.87 12.15 -28.81
CA GLN A 115 18.33 10.86 -29.24
C GLN A 115 18.67 9.74 -28.25
N GLU A 116 19.86 9.74 -27.66
CA GLU A 116 20.22 8.77 -26.62
C GLU A 116 19.35 8.95 -25.38
N LEU A 117 19.09 10.19 -24.96
CA LEU A 117 18.17 10.46 -23.85
C LEU A 117 16.74 10.01 -24.18
N TRP A 118 16.28 10.22 -25.41
CA TRP A 118 14.97 9.74 -25.86
C TRP A 118 14.87 8.21 -25.78
N SER A 119 15.88 7.49 -26.28
CA SER A 119 15.92 6.03 -26.21
C SER A 119 15.97 5.52 -24.76
N GLU A 120 16.67 6.25 -23.88
CA GLU A 120 16.77 5.88 -22.47
C GLU A 120 15.45 6.14 -21.71
N ILE A 121 14.69 7.18 -22.08
CA ILE A 121 13.33 7.42 -21.58
C ILE A 121 12.42 6.24 -21.96
N ASP A 122 12.40 5.83 -23.23
CA ASP A 122 11.60 4.69 -23.72
C ASP A 122 11.96 3.39 -23.00
N ARG A 123 13.26 3.14 -22.80
CA ARG A 123 13.75 2.02 -22.00
C ARG A 123 13.30 2.11 -20.54
N THR A 124 13.34 3.31 -19.95
CA THR A 124 12.97 3.51 -18.55
C THR A 124 11.47 3.26 -18.34
N LEU A 125 10.61 3.77 -19.22
CA LEU A 125 9.16 3.52 -19.22
C LEU A 125 8.81 2.04 -19.14
N SER A 126 9.46 1.23 -19.97
CA SER A 126 9.23 -0.22 -20.02
C SER A 126 9.90 -1.00 -18.87
N SER A 127 10.93 -0.42 -18.24
CA SER A 127 11.67 -1.08 -17.14
C SER A 127 11.09 -0.86 -15.74
N VAL A 128 10.24 0.16 -15.55
CA VAL A 128 9.64 0.46 -14.24
C VAL A 128 8.53 -0.54 -13.97
N GLU A 129 8.88 -1.60 -13.24
CA GLU A 129 7.98 -2.69 -12.89
C GLU A 129 7.88 -2.90 -11.37
N PHE A 130 6.74 -3.43 -10.94
CA PHE A 130 6.56 -3.97 -9.60
C PHE A 130 5.99 -5.38 -9.71
N ASN A 131 6.72 -6.36 -9.19
CA ASN A 131 6.33 -7.77 -9.21
C ASN A 131 5.94 -8.27 -10.63
N GLY A 132 6.71 -7.87 -11.65
CA GLY A 132 6.50 -8.24 -13.05
C GLY A 132 5.35 -7.53 -13.77
N THR A 133 4.72 -6.52 -13.15
CA THR A 133 3.75 -5.65 -13.79
C THR A 133 4.39 -4.30 -14.08
N SER A 134 4.42 -3.89 -15.35
CA SER A 134 4.85 -2.53 -15.72
C SER A 134 3.93 -1.49 -15.08
N LEU A 135 4.50 -0.43 -14.52
CA LEU A 135 3.73 0.59 -13.81
C LEU A 135 3.39 1.79 -14.69
N LEU A 136 4.32 2.23 -15.54
CA LEU A 136 4.19 3.48 -16.29
C LEU A 136 3.52 3.31 -17.67
N ASP A 137 3.35 2.06 -18.11
CA ASP A 137 2.70 1.67 -19.38
C ASP A 137 1.49 0.74 -19.15
N THR A 138 0.99 0.64 -17.91
CA THR A 138 -0.19 -0.19 -17.63
C THR A 138 -1.47 0.49 -18.07
N SER A 139 -2.37 -0.27 -18.70
CA SER A 139 -3.75 0.14 -18.95
C SER A 139 -4.72 -0.27 -17.84
N ALA A 140 -4.27 -1.08 -16.88
CA ALA A 140 -5.11 -1.67 -15.84
C ALA A 140 -4.97 -0.94 -14.51
N ASP A 141 -6.11 -0.67 -13.87
CA ASP A 141 -6.18 -0.14 -12.52
C ASP A 141 -5.66 -1.17 -11.51
N LEU A 142 -4.90 -0.69 -10.53
CA LEU A 142 -4.37 -1.51 -9.44
C LEU A 142 -5.22 -1.28 -8.18
N VAL A 143 -5.93 -2.32 -7.76
CA VAL A 143 -6.88 -2.24 -6.64
C VAL A 143 -6.29 -2.91 -5.40
N PHE A 144 -6.20 -2.16 -4.31
CA PHE A 144 -5.69 -2.64 -3.04
C PHE A 144 -6.82 -2.78 -2.02
N GLN A 145 -6.94 -3.97 -1.43
CA GLN A 145 -7.84 -4.20 -0.30
C GLN A 145 -7.18 -3.65 0.98
N ILE A 146 -7.62 -2.46 1.39
CA ILE A 146 -7.05 -1.67 2.49
C ILE A 146 -7.92 -1.71 3.76
N GLY A 147 -8.81 -2.70 3.87
CA GLY A 147 -9.60 -2.91 5.07
C GLY A 147 -9.98 -4.38 5.29
N ALA A 148 -10.52 -4.67 6.47
CA ALA A 148 -10.90 -6.03 6.84
C ALA A 148 -12.20 -6.51 6.19
N ASN A 149 -13.04 -5.58 5.71
CA ASN A 149 -14.35 -5.90 5.12
C ASN A 149 -14.36 -5.71 3.61
N SER A 150 -15.22 -6.44 2.92
CA SER A 150 -15.42 -6.30 1.47
C SER A 150 -15.76 -4.86 1.08
N GLY A 151 -15.18 -4.38 -0.02
CA GLY A 151 -15.40 -3.03 -0.56
C GLY A 151 -14.54 -1.94 0.07
N GLN A 152 -13.74 -2.24 1.10
CA GLN A 152 -12.76 -1.30 1.66
C GLN A 152 -11.49 -1.30 0.80
N ILE A 153 -11.58 -0.67 -0.37
CA ILE A 153 -10.51 -0.65 -1.37
C ILE A 153 -9.95 0.76 -1.62
N LEU A 154 -8.70 0.80 -2.07
CA LEU A 154 -8.08 1.98 -2.68
C LEU A 154 -7.55 1.58 -4.06
N THR A 155 -7.96 2.33 -5.07
CA THR A 155 -7.51 2.14 -6.45
C THR A 155 -6.41 3.13 -6.75
N VAL A 156 -5.32 2.64 -7.34
CA VAL A 156 -4.33 3.43 -8.06
C VAL A 156 -4.69 3.28 -9.54
N GLY A 157 -5.21 4.35 -10.14
CA GLY A 157 -5.69 4.30 -11.52
C GLY A 157 -4.53 4.18 -12.50
N SER A 158 -4.75 3.50 -13.62
CA SER A 158 -3.77 3.49 -14.72
C SER A 158 -3.51 4.91 -15.25
N ALA A 159 -4.52 5.77 -15.25
CA ALA A 159 -4.39 7.18 -15.60
C ALA A 159 -3.55 7.99 -14.59
N ASP A 160 -3.47 7.56 -13.34
CA ASP A 160 -2.64 8.19 -12.32
C ASP A 160 -1.16 7.77 -12.46
N LEU A 161 -0.88 6.67 -13.16
CA LEU A 161 0.45 6.12 -13.40
C LEU A 161 0.98 6.38 -14.81
N SER A 162 0.08 6.54 -15.77
CA SER A 162 0.41 6.75 -17.18
C SER A 162 0.99 8.14 -17.38
N VAL A 163 2.19 8.17 -17.95
CA VAL A 163 2.84 9.37 -18.49
C VAL A 163 2.79 9.39 -20.03
N THR A 164 2.19 8.36 -20.62
CA THR A 164 2.15 8.09 -22.07
C THR A 164 1.56 9.26 -22.85
N ALA A 165 0.48 9.89 -22.38
CA ALA A 165 -0.11 11.05 -23.07
C ALA A 165 0.84 12.26 -23.16
N GLY A 166 1.74 12.43 -22.18
CA GLY A 166 2.76 13.48 -22.20
C GLY A 166 3.95 13.13 -23.10
N ILE A 167 4.33 11.86 -23.13
CA ILE A 167 5.47 11.36 -23.92
C ILE A 167 5.10 11.13 -25.39
N ASP A 168 3.84 10.79 -25.69
CA ASP A 168 3.29 10.72 -27.05
C ASP A 168 3.36 12.10 -27.74
N ALA A 169 3.26 13.20 -26.98
CA ALA A 169 3.46 14.54 -27.51
C ALA A 169 4.90 14.76 -28.05
N MET A 170 5.85 13.92 -27.67
CA MET A 170 7.23 13.92 -28.16
C MET A 170 7.48 12.89 -29.27
N SER A 171 6.50 12.06 -29.64
CA SER A 171 6.69 10.98 -30.63
C SER A 171 7.07 11.46 -32.04
N GLY A 172 6.82 12.74 -32.37
CA GLY A 172 7.29 13.40 -33.60
C GLY A 172 8.51 14.30 -33.40
N GLN A 173 9.06 14.35 -32.20
CA GLN A 173 10.08 15.28 -31.68
C GLN A 173 11.24 14.49 -31.05
N SER A 174 11.51 13.29 -31.57
CA SER A 174 12.56 12.38 -31.08
C SER A 174 13.98 12.81 -31.50
N ALA A 175 14.10 13.86 -32.30
CA ALA A 175 15.37 14.41 -32.80
C ALA A 175 15.28 15.95 -32.88
N LEU A 176 16.44 16.59 -32.79
CA LEU A 176 16.58 18.03 -33.00
C LEU A 176 16.72 18.34 -34.50
N ASP A 177 16.17 19.47 -34.93
CA ASP A 177 16.38 19.96 -36.29
C ASP A 177 17.76 20.62 -36.38
N THR A 178 18.57 20.13 -37.32
CA THR A 178 19.95 20.60 -37.57
C THR A 178 20.05 21.60 -38.72
N THR A 179 18.92 21.90 -39.37
CA THR A 179 18.80 22.73 -40.58
C THR A 179 17.99 24.00 -40.35
N ASP A 180 16.95 23.94 -39.53
CA ASP A 180 16.12 25.06 -39.10
C ASP A 180 16.05 25.10 -37.57
N THR A 181 16.84 25.99 -36.97
CA THR A 181 16.88 26.13 -35.51
C THR A 181 15.54 26.58 -34.92
N SER A 182 14.68 27.23 -35.69
CA SER A 182 13.34 27.65 -35.25
C SER A 182 12.36 26.48 -35.16
N ALA A 183 12.63 25.36 -35.84
CA ALA A 183 11.83 24.15 -35.69
C ALA A 183 12.02 23.47 -34.31
N ASN A 184 13.11 23.79 -33.60
CA ASN A 184 13.37 23.26 -32.25
C ASN A 184 12.47 23.87 -31.16
N ASP A 185 11.75 24.96 -31.44
CA ASP A 185 10.75 25.50 -30.51
C ASP A 185 9.61 24.48 -30.25
N ALA A 186 9.24 23.69 -31.28
CA ALA A 186 8.26 22.61 -31.12
C ALA A 186 8.76 21.48 -30.21
N ASN A 187 10.07 21.19 -30.22
CA ASN A 187 10.69 20.23 -29.30
C ASN A 187 10.58 20.74 -27.86
N ILE A 188 10.84 22.04 -27.63
CA ILE A 188 10.73 22.66 -26.30
C ILE A 188 9.30 22.58 -25.77
N ASP A 189 8.30 22.94 -26.58
CA ASP A 189 6.88 22.90 -26.20
C ASP A 189 6.40 21.46 -25.88
N ALA A 190 6.84 20.48 -26.67
CA ALA A 190 6.54 19.07 -26.44
C ALA A 190 7.16 18.57 -25.13
N ILE A 191 8.42 18.90 -24.86
CA ILE A 191 9.11 18.54 -23.61
C ILE A 191 8.46 19.21 -22.40
N ASP A 192 8.09 20.49 -22.49
CA ASP A 192 7.41 21.21 -21.41
C ASP A 192 6.04 20.57 -21.08
N THR A 193 5.30 20.13 -22.11
CA THR A 193 4.06 19.35 -21.94
C THR A 193 4.31 18.01 -21.24
N ALA A 194 5.36 17.28 -21.64
CA ALA A 194 5.74 16.02 -21.03
C ALA A 194 6.14 16.19 -19.55
N ILE A 195 6.96 17.19 -19.24
CA ILE A 195 7.35 17.55 -17.86
C ILE A 195 6.11 17.89 -17.02
N GLN A 196 5.17 18.66 -17.56
CA GLN A 196 3.94 19.02 -16.85
C GLN A 196 3.07 17.79 -16.56
N ALA A 197 2.97 16.85 -17.50
CA ALA A 197 2.26 15.58 -17.31
C ALA A 197 2.90 14.74 -16.20
N ILE A 198 4.23 14.60 -16.20
CA ILE A 198 4.98 13.89 -15.15
C ILE A 198 4.77 14.53 -13.78
N ASN A 199 4.89 15.86 -13.69
CA ASN A 199 4.71 16.56 -12.42
C ASN A 199 3.29 16.41 -11.87
N SER A 200 2.29 16.41 -12.76
CA SER A 200 0.89 16.20 -12.39
C SER A 200 0.65 14.77 -11.89
N SER A 201 1.21 13.76 -12.57
CA SER A 201 1.16 12.37 -12.13
C SER A 201 1.87 12.16 -10.77
N ARG A 202 3.09 12.70 -10.59
CA ARG A 202 3.83 12.65 -9.32
C ARG A 202 3.06 13.31 -8.17
N ALA A 203 2.37 14.43 -8.42
CA ALA A 203 1.54 15.08 -7.41
C ALA A 203 0.38 14.18 -6.97
N THR A 204 -0.28 13.51 -7.91
CA THR A 204 -1.35 12.54 -7.63
C THR A 204 -0.82 11.33 -6.86
N LEU A 205 0.32 10.77 -7.26
CA LEU A 205 0.97 9.66 -6.55
C LEU A 205 1.35 10.05 -5.12
N GLY A 206 1.85 11.26 -4.89
CA GLY A 206 2.10 11.79 -3.54
C GLY A 206 0.83 11.86 -2.68
N ALA A 207 -0.30 12.27 -3.27
CA ALA A 207 -1.60 12.28 -2.58
C ALA A 207 -2.06 10.86 -2.23
N ILE A 208 -1.91 9.90 -3.16
CA ILE A 208 -2.22 8.48 -2.94
C ILE A 208 -1.34 7.90 -1.83
N GLN A 209 -0.04 8.20 -1.82
CA GLN A 209 0.89 7.76 -0.77
C GLN A 209 0.46 8.27 0.61
N ASN A 210 0.08 9.55 0.72
CA ASN A 210 -0.47 10.10 1.96
C ASN A 210 -1.73 9.37 2.40
N ARG A 211 -2.63 9.05 1.45
CA ARG A 211 -3.86 8.31 1.74
C ARG A 211 -3.59 6.90 2.25
N PHE A 212 -2.61 6.18 1.69
CA PHE A 212 -2.18 4.89 2.22
C PHE A 212 -1.59 5.03 3.64
N ASN A 213 -0.72 6.03 3.88
CA ASN A 213 -0.14 6.26 5.21
C ASN A 213 -1.22 6.52 6.27
N TYR A 214 -2.20 7.37 5.98
CA TYR A 214 -3.33 7.61 6.89
C TYR A 214 -4.15 6.34 7.13
N THR A 215 -4.33 5.53 6.09
CA THR A 215 -5.05 4.26 6.20
C THR A 215 -4.29 3.29 7.10
N VAL A 216 -2.97 3.17 6.94
CA VAL A 216 -2.11 2.33 7.81
C VAL A 216 -2.23 2.76 9.27
N SER A 217 -2.10 4.05 9.56
CA SER A 217 -2.23 4.56 10.94
C SER A 217 -3.63 4.30 11.52
N PHE A 218 -4.68 4.49 10.72
CA PHE A 218 -6.05 4.17 11.14
C PHE A 218 -6.23 2.67 11.44
N LEU A 219 -5.75 1.79 10.56
CA LEU A 219 -5.88 0.34 10.73
C LEU A 219 -5.08 -0.17 11.93
N GLN A 220 -3.91 0.40 12.21
CA GLN A 220 -3.11 0.07 13.40
C GLN A 220 -3.89 0.38 14.67
N ALA A 221 -4.40 1.62 14.78
CA ALA A 221 -5.21 2.03 15.93
C ALA A 221 -6.49 1.19 16.06
N ALA A 222 -7.17 0.89 14.94
CA ALA A 222 -8.36 0.05 14.94
C ALA A 222 -8.05 -1.40 15.36
N SER A 223 -6.94 -1.96 14.91
CA SER A 223 -6.46 -3.30 15.28
C SER A 223 -6.13 -3.40 16.77
N GLU A 224 -5.42 -2.41 17.32
CA GLU A 224 -5.11 -2.33 18.75
C GLU A 224 -6.39 -2.23 19.60
N ASN A 225 -7.32 -1.35 19.21
CA ASN A 225 -8.59 -1.19 19.92
C ASN A 225 -9.42 -2.48 19.89
N GLN A 226 -9.42 -3.21 18.76
CA GLN A 226 -10.15 -4.46 18.63
C GLN A 226 -9.51 -5.58 19.47
N GLN A 227 -8.18 -5.63 19.54
CA GLN A 227 -7.47 -6.57 20.42
C GLN A 227 -7.71 -6.24 21.90
N ALA A 228 -7.70 -4.96 22.28
CA ALA A 228 -8.02 -4.53 23.65
C ALA A 228 -9.47 -4.84 24.02
N ALA A 229 -10.43 -4.63 23.10
CA ALA A 229 -11.81 -5.01 23.30
C ALA A 229 -11.97 -6.53 23.48
N ARG A 230 -11.23 -7.32 22.70
CA ARG A 230 -11.18 -8.79 22.83
C ARG A 230 -10.61 -9.20 24.19
N GLY A 231 -9.52 -8.57 24.64
CA GLY A 231 -8.91 -8.83 25.94
C GLY A 231 -9.88 -8.59 27.10
N ARG A 232 -10.66 -7.50 27.08
CA ARG A 232 -11.71 -7.25 28.08
C ARG A 232 -12.79 -8.33 28.16
N ILE A 233 -13.03 -9.05 27.07
CA ILE A 233 -13.99 -10.17 27.03
C ILE A 233 -13.31 -11.46 27.49
N MET A 234 -12.11 -11.71 27.01
CA MET A 234 -11.46 -13.01 27.07
C MET A 234 -10.51 -13.17 28.24
N ASP A 235 -9.88 -12.11 28.75
CA ASP A 235 -8.81 -12.21 29.74
C ASP A 235 -9.40 -12.41 31.14
N ALA A 236 -8.71 -13.24 31.93
CA ALA A 236 -9.04 -13.46 33.33
C ALA A 236 -8.40 -12.36 34.20
N ASP A 237 -9.25 -11.67 34.97
CA ASP A 237 -8.79 -10.69 35.95
C ASP A 237 -8.37 -11.43 37.24
N PHE A 238 -7.08 -11.39 37.55
CA PHE A 238 -6.50 -12.05 38.73
C PHE A 238 -5.96 -11.03 39.77
N ALA A 239 -6.15 -9.72 39.55
CA ALA A 239 -5.53 -8.65 40.33
C ALA A 239 -6.53 -7.85 41.19
N GLN A 240 -7.58 -8.49 41.73
CA GLN A 240 -8.44 -7.95 42.78
C GLN A 240 -8.47 -8.84 44.01
#